data_AF-A0AAD4E2K5-F1
#
_entry.id   AF-A0AAD4E2K5-F1
#
_cell.length_a   1.000
_cell.length_b   1.000
_cell.length_c   1.000
_cell.angle_alpha   90.00
_cell.angle_beta   90.00
_cell.angle_gamma   90.00
#
_symmetry.space_group_name_H-M   'P 1'
#
loop_
_entity.id
_entity.type
_entity.pdbx_description
1 polymer ?
#
loop_
_entity_poly.entity_id
_entity_poly.type
_entity_poly.pdbx_seq_one_letter_code
_entity_poly.pdbx_strand_id
1 'polypeptide(L)'
;MFFTAVCLSKASRRALTPKRGNKDFYKGTRQAFLPGGHRTGAPGKHVIRGASKYRLLDEKVRVFVAPSIEEIKKSEVCCIDVINLPLF
;
A
#
# COMPACT_ATOMS: atom_id res chain seq x y z
N MET A 1 38.89 19.71 12.52
CA MET A 1 37.85 19.89 11.47
C MET A 1 37.86 18.62 10.63
N PHE A 2 36.84 17.75 10.75
CA PHE A 2 36.83 16.48 10.05
C PHE A 2 36.47 16.70 8.58
N PHE A 3 37.32 16.23 7.67
CA PHE A 3 37.07 16.30 6.23
C PHE A 3 35.87 15.40 5.90
N THR A 4 34.74 16.01 5.56
CA THR A 4 33.62 15.29 4.96
C THR A 4 34.12 14.60 3.68
N ALA A 5 33.91 13.29 3.55
CA ALA A 5 34.26 12.58 2.34
C ALA A 5 33.61 13.28 1.12
N VAL A 6 34.39 13.56 0.07
CA VAL A 6 33.92 14.31 -1.13
C VAL A 6 32.62 13.73 -1.69
N CYS A 7 32.44 12.40 -1.60
CA CYS A 7 31.25 11.69 -2.05
C CYS A 7 29.96 12.04 -1.27
N LEU A 8 30.07 12.55 -0.04
CA LEU A 8 28.95 12.97 0.81
C LEU A 8 28.73 14.49 0.79
N SER A 9 29.50 15.24 -0.01
CA SER A 9 29.38 16.70 -0.12
C SER A 9 28.11 17.16 -0.86
N LYS A 10 27.39 16.25 -1.52
CA LYS A 10 26.21 16.53 -2.36
C LYS A 10 25.03 15.65 -1.96
N ALA A 11 23.84 16.07 -2.40
CA ALA A 11 22.63 15.29 -2.24
C ALA A 11 22.75 13.92 -2.93
N SER A 12 22.17 12.90 -2.29
CA SER A 12 22.14 11.54 -2.83
C SER A 12 21.37 11.47 -4.15
N ARG A 13 21.85 10.66 -5.11
CA ARG A 13 21.14 10.33 -6.36
C ARG A 13 20.10 9.22 -6.20
N ARG A 14 19.93 8.67 -4.99
CA ARG A 14 18.87 7.68 -4.70
C ARG A 14 17.49 8.33 -4.88
N ALA A 15 16.49 7.52 -5.21
CA ALA A 15 15.13 8.01 -5.39
C ALA A 15 14.64 8.82 -4.17
N LEU A 16 14.08 10.01 -4.45
CA LEU A 16 13.55 10.88 -3.42
C LEU A 16 12.26 10.29 -2.84
N THR A 17 12.24 10.16 -1.51
CA THR A 17 11.09 9.67 -0.74
C THR A 17 10.43 10.86 -0.04
N PRO A 18 9.14 10.78 0.34
CA PRO A 18 8.46 11.88 1.04
C PRO A 18 9.13 12.24 2.38
N LYS A 19 9.95 11.36 2.95
CA LYS A 19 10.75 11.62 4.17
C LYS A 19 12.05 12.39 3.90
N ARG A 20 12.43 12.55 2.63
CA ARG A 20 13.66 13.24 2.20
C ARG A 20 13.39 14.55 1.46
N GLY A 21 12.14 14.80 1.05
CA GLY A 21 11.71 16.10 0.52
C GLY A 21 11.20 17.02 1.63
N ASN A 22 11.09 18.31 1.34
CA ASN A 22 10.54 19.32 2.25
C ASN A 22 9.13 19.74 1.79
N LYS A 23 8.67 20.94 2.18
CA LYS A 23 7.40 21.54 1.74
C LYS A 23 7.23 21.42 0.21
N ASP A 24 5.99 21.15 -0.19
CA ASP A 24 5.55 20.99 -1.59
C ASP A 24 6.09 19.74 -2.31
N PHE A 25 6.90 18.90 -1.64
CA PHE A 25 7.21 17.56 -2.12
C PHE A 25 6.25 16.52 -1.53
N TYR A 26 5.15 16.26 -2.24
CA TYR A 26 4.20 15.21 -1.87
C TYR A 26 4.31 14.00 -2.79
N LYS A 27 4.56 12.82 -2.21
CA LYS A 27 4.56 11.54 -2.93
C LYS A 27 3.81 10.49 -2.12
N GLY A 28 2.76 9.93 -2.71
CA GLY A 28 1.94 8.89 -2.09
C GLY A 28 2.65 7.53 -1.99
N THR A 29 2.19 6.68 -1.08
CA THR A 29 2.75 5.35 -0.76
C THR A 29 2.14 4.22 -1.59
N ARG A 30 1.54 4.52 -2.75
CA ARG A 30 0.84 3.53 -3.59
C ARG A 30 -0.33 2.79 -2.90
N GLN A 31 -0.98 3.38 -1.89
CA GLN A 31 -2.22 2.82 -1.31
C GLN A 31 -3.33 2.56 -2.35
N ALA A 32 -3.33 3.32 -3.45
CA ALA A 32 -4.23 3.14 -4.58
C ALA A 32 -3.90 1.91 -5.47
N PHE A 33 -2.94 1.07 -5.11
CA PHE A 33 -2.57 -0.14 -5.87
C PHE A 33 -2.98 -1.38 -5.12
N LEU A 34 -3.37 -2.43 -5.85
CA LEU A 34 -3.54 -3.76 -5.27
C LEU A 34 -2.16 -4.40 -5.08
N PRO A 35 -1.99 -5.31 -4.10
CA PRO A 35 -0.75 -6.09 -3.99
C PRO A 35 -0.50 -6.81 -5.31
N GLY A 36 0.62 -6.51 -5.97
CA GLY A 36 0.99 -7.08 -7.28
C GLY A 36 0.15 -6.61 -8.48
N GLY A 37 -0.77 -5.67 -8.31
CA GLY A 37 -1.83 -5.42 -9.30
C GLY A 37 -1.98 -3.97 -9.78
N HIS A 38 -3.10 -3.76 -10.46
CA HIS A 38 -3.44 -2.49 -11.10
C HIS A 38 -3.77 -1.38 -10.09
N ARG A 39 -3.73 -0.14 -10.60
CA ARG A 39 -4.09 1.05 -9.83
C ARG A 39 -5.61 1.17 -9.77
N THR A 40 -6.19 1.06 -8.57
CA THR A 40 -7.64 1.21 -8.31
C THR A 40 -8.05 2.66 -8.03
N GLY A 41 -7.11 3.59 -7.99
CA GLY A 41 -7.40 5.01 -7.73
C GLY A 41 -7.55 5.35 -6.24
N ALA A 42 -7.81 6.63 -5.94
CA ALA A 42 -7.97 7.12 -4.58
C ALA A 42 -9.40 6.85 -4.05
N PRO A 43 -9.57 6.56 -2.75
CA PRO A 43 -10.87 6.24 -2.14
C PRO A 43 -11.81 7.44 -1.97
N GLY A 44 -11.34 8.65 -2.27
CA GLY A 44 -12.08 9.87 -2.04
C GLY A 44 -11.62 11.03 -2.91
N LYS A 45 -12.19 12.21 -2.65
CA LYS A 45 -11.89 13.44 -3.37
C LYS A 45 -11.57 14.58 -2.41
N HIS A 46 -10.63 15.42 -2.80
CA HIS A 46 -10.37 16.69 -2.12
C HIS A 46 -11.51 17.66 -2.39
N VAL A 47 -12.01 18.33 -1.35
CA VAL A 47 -13.12 19.25 -1.42
C VAL A 47 -12.60 20.65 -1.13
N ILE A 48 -12.81 21.56 -2.09
CA ILE A 48 -12.28 22.93 -2.04
C ILE A 48 -13.08 23.78 -1.02
N ARG A 49 -14.41 23.63 -1.02
CA ARG A 49 -15.35 24.42 -0.21
C ARG A 49 -16.03 23.56 0.86
N GLY A 50 -16.05 24.03 2.11
CA GLY A 50 -16.62 23.32 3.26
C GLY A 50 -15.61 23.05 4.38
N ALA A 51 -16.12 22.51 5.50
CA ALA A 51 -15.36 22.20 6.71
C ALA A 51 -14.48 20.95 6.55
N SER A 52 -14.98 19.90 5.88
CA SER A 52 -14.19 18.71 5.55
C SER A 52 -13.47 18.89 4.21
N LYS A 53 -12.13 18.92 4.25
CA LYS A 53 -11.29 19.11 3.05
C LYS A 53 -11.08 17.82 2.23
N TYR A 54 -11.43 16.67 2.76
CA TYR A 54 -11.40 15.41 2.02
C TYR A 54 -12.66 14.61 2.33
N ARG A 55 -13.31 14.09 1.28
CA ARG A 55 -14.52 13.28 1.38
C ARG A 55 -14.23 11.88 0.88
N LEU A 56 -14.48 10.89 1.72
CA LEU A 56 -14.47 9.47 1.34
C LEU A 56 -15.71 9.16 0.50
N LEU A 57 -15.53 8.32 -0.51
CA LEU A 57 -16.60 7.85 -1.38
C LEU A 57 -16.71 6.35 -1.16
N ASP A 58 -17.76 5.88 -0.49
CA ASP A 58 -17.91 4.47 -0.10
C ASP A 58 -17.83 3.53 -1.30
N GLU A 59 -18.34 3.95 -2.45
CA GLU A 59 -18.25 3.23 -3.73
C GLU A 59 -16.81 2.94 -4.20
N LYS A 60 -15.83 3.74 -3.75
CA LYS A 60 -14.41 3.61 -4.11
C LYS A 60 -13.57 2.99 -3.01
N VAL A 61 -14.13 2.84 -1.82
CA VAL A 61 -13.46 2.16 -0.71
C VAL A 61 -13.48 0.67 -0.99
N ARG A 62 -12.34 0.01 -0.75
CA ARG A 62 -12.24 -1.44 -0.95
C ARG A 62 -13.00 -2.14 0.17
N VAL A 63 -13.84 -3.09 -0.21
CA VAL A 63 -14.53 -3.99 0.72
C VAL A 63 -13.95 -5.38 0.52
N PHE A 64 -13.51 -6.00 1.62
CA PHE A 64 -13.09 -7.39 1.64
C PHE A 64 -14.26 -8.21 2.17
N VAL A 65 -14.86 -9.00 1.29
CA VAL A 65 -15.95 -9.90 1.65
C VAL A 65 -15.32 -11.22 2.08
N ALA A 66 -15.46 -11.54 3.37
CA ALA A 66 -15.03 -12.81 3.92
C ALA A 66 -16.27 -13.70 4.17
N PRO A 67 -16.21 -15.01 3.86
CA PRO A 67 -17.24 -15.95 4.26
C PRO A 67 -17.27 -16.12 5.79
N SER A 68 -18.33 -16.76 6.29
CA SER A 68 -18.46 -17.01 7.73
C SER A 68 -17.36 -17.96 8.23
N ILE A 69 -17.02 -17.83 9.52
CA ILE A 69 -15.98 -18.68 10.13
C ILE A 69 -16.37 -20.17 10.07
N GLU A 70 -17.66 -20.48 10.18
CA GLU A 70 -18.17 -21.85 10.12
C GLU A 70 -18.01 -22.47 8.72
N GLU A 71 -18.32 -21.71 7.67
CA GLU A 71 -18.09 -22.13 6.27
C GLU A 71 -16.61 -22.32 5.97
N ILE A 72 -15.74 -21.44 6.48
CA ILE A 72 -14.29 -21.56 6.36
C ILE A 72 -13.82 -22.86 7.03
N LYS A 73 -14.30 -23.16 8.24
CA LYS A 73 -13.92 -24.39 8.98
C LYS A 73 -14.47 -25.67 8.35
N LYS A 74 -15.63 -25.61 7.69
CA LYS A 74 -16.21 -26.73 6.96
C LYS A 74 -15.52 -26.98 5.61
N SER A 75 -14.84 -25.97 5.06
CA SER A 75 -14.15 -26.12 3.78
C SER A 75 -13.06 -27.19 3.87
N GLU A 76 -13.04 -28.10 2.91
CA GLU A 76 -12.11 -29.23 2.85
C GLU A 76 -10.69 -28.81 2.42
N VAL A 77 -10.53 -27.56 1.99
CA VAL A 77 -9.28 -27.03 1.44
C VAL A 77 -8.48 -26.37 2.58
N CYS A 78 -7.46 -27.06 3.07
CA CYS A 78 -6.56 -26.52 4.08
C CYS A 78 -5.35 -25.86 3.40
N CYS A 79 -4.84 -24.76 3.95
CA CYS A 79 -3.65 -24.09 3.38
C CYS A 79 -2.36 -24.92 3.47
N ILE A 80 -2.39 -26.09 4.11
CA ILE A 80 -1.23 -26.95 4.37
C ILE A 80 -1.56 -28.37 3.90
N ASP A 81 -1.62 -28.58 2.58
CA ASP A 81 -1.83 -29.90 1.98
C ASP A 81 -0.51 -30.59 1.57
N VAL A 82 0.63 -30.16 2.12
CA VAL A 82 1.95 -30.65 1.70
C VAL A 82 2.63 -31.44 2.81
N ILE A 83 2.18 -32.67 3.07
CA ILE A 83 3.06 -33.72 3.67
C ILE A 83 2.88 -35.11 3.02
N ASN A 84 1.71 -35.49 2.47
CA ASN A 84 1.49 -36.88 2.00
C ASN A 84 0.78 -36.99 0.64
N LEU A 85 1.34 -36.41 -0.43
CA LEU A 85 0.98 -36.82 -1.79
C LEU A 85 1.88 -38.00 -2.20
N PRO A 86 1.35 -39.19 -2.50
CA PRO A 86 2.17 -40.30 -2.97
C PRO A 86 2.70 -39.96 -4.36
N LEU A 87 4.04 -40.00 -4.49
CA LEU A 87 4.73 -40.01 -5.77
C LEU A 87 4.23 -41.23 -6.57
N PHE A 88 3.48 -40.98 -7.64
CA PHE A 88 3.32 -41.94 -8.75
C PHE A 88 4.47 -41.74 -9.75
#